data_AF-A0A8J3ZML1-F1
#
_entry.id   AF-A0A8J3ZML1-F1
#
_cell.length_a   1.000
_cell.length_b   1.000
_cell.length_c   1.000
_cell.angle_alpha   90.00
_cell.angle_beta   90.00
_cell.angle_gamma   90.00
#
_symmetry.space_group_name_H-M   'P 1'
#
loop_
_entity.id
_entity.type
_entity.pdbx_description
1 polymer ?
#
loop_
_entity_poly.entity_id
_entity_poly.type
_entity_poly.pdbx_seq_one_letter_code
_entity_poly.pdbx_strand_id
1 'polypeptide(L)'
;MATHQPSEHDHITLDSGDAEPVGLLYVGDVQALRRAETVAFHSGDGSSWIDAGLFSAPVGIPRIYTATEQRLFPDADALDRRRRIPVVGDIAGFDERQRWHEHHLPTATAYATIGAARLDEVWRSISAFVRVGDMVRLHWRADNTSDGLVDPEWHRDELSIGVHRGRRRWMFLLDVQIRPDPARMITRTPT
;
A
#
# COMPACT_ATOMS: atom_id res chain seq x y z
N MET A 1 4.98 2.16 -51.51
CA MET A 1 6.25 2.55 -50.86
C MET A 1 5.93 2.86 -49.41
N ALA A 2 6.25 1.92 -48.51
CA ALA A 2 5.96 2.04 -47.09
C ALA A 2 7.20 2.59 -46.39
N THR A 3 7.09 3.81 -45.85
CA THR A 3 8.11 4.42 -44.99
C THR A 3 7.97 3.85 -43.58
N HIS A 4 8.91 2.98 -43.22
CA HIS A 4 9.16 2.55 -41.85
C HIS A 4 9.80 3.73 -41.09
N GLN A 5 9.06 4.35 -40.17
CA GLN A 5 9.65 5.17 -39.12
C GLN A 5 9.93 4.26 -37.91
N PRO A 6 11.18 4.10 -37.47
CA PRO A 6 11.48 3.44 -36.21
C PRO A 6 11.08 4.38 -35.07
N SER A 7 10.12 3.95 -34.24
CA SER A 7 9.76 4.63 -33.00
C SER A 7 10.94 4.61 -32.03
N GLU A 8 11.31 5.81 -31.61
CA GLU A 8 12.39 6.11 -30.69
C GLU A 8 12.25 5.31 -29.39
N HIS A 9 13.39 4.78 -28.95
CA HIS A 9 13.53 4.14 -27.66
C HIS A 9 13.42 5.22 -26.57
N ASP A 10 12.37 5.18 -25.78
CA ASP A 10 12.31 5.94 -24.53
C ASP A 10 13.44 5.46 -23.60
N HIS A 11 14.45 6.32 -23.49
CA HIS A 11 15.50 6.22 -22.50
C HIS A 11 14.89 6.42 -21.11
N ILE A 12 14.75 5.33 -20.35
CA ILE A 12 14.54 5.41 -18.90
C ILE A 12 15.82 6.00 -18.31
N THR A 13 15.79 7.29 -18.00
CA THR A 13 16.77 7.96 -17.16
C THR A 13 16.72 7.29 -15.79
N LEU A 14 17.68 6.41 -15.52
CA LEU A 14 18.00 5.97 -14.17
C LEU A 14 18.59 7.18 -13.47
N ASP A 15 17.73 7.91 -12.74
CA ASP A 15 18.17 8.97 -11.85
C ASP A 15 18.98 8.33 -10.73
N SER A 16 20.30 8.38 -10.86
CA SER A 16 21.28 7.90 -9.89
C SER A 16 21.47 8.96 -8.81
N GLY A 17 20.51 9.03 -7.90
CA GLY A 17 20.70 9.62 -6.58
C GLY A 17 21.02 8.53 -5.58
N ASP A 18 22.08 8.68 -4.78
CA ASP A 18 22.50 7.80 -3.67
C ASP A 18 21.48 7.72 -2.50
N ALA A 19 20.19 7.94 -2.78
CA ALA A 19 19.12 7.64 -1.84
C ALA A 19 18.81 6.14 -1.94
N GLU A 20 18.72 5.46 -0.79
CA GLU A 20 18.21 4.09 -0.78
C GLU A 20 16.85 4.04 -1.51
N PRO A 21 16.63 3.07 -2.41
CA PRO A 21 15.39 3.00 -3.15
C PRO A 21 14.22 2.78 -2.18
N VAL A 22 13.34 3.79 -2.08
CA VAL A 22 12.14 3.73 -1.23
C VAL A 22 11.31 2.50 -1.61
N GLY A 23 10.87 1.75 -0.60
CA GLY A 23 10.11 0.51 -0.78
C GLY A 23 10.96 -0.76 -0.89
N LEU A 24 12.29 -0.68 -0.85
CA LEU A 24 13.15 -1.86 -0.78
C LEU A 24 12.94 -2.62 0.54
N LEU A 25 12.68 -3.93 0.45
CA LEU A 25 12.48 -4.78 1.62
C LEU A 25 13.78 -5.36 2.15
N TYR A 26 14.05 -5.11 3.43
CA TYR A 26 15.13 -5.75 4.17
C TYR A 26 14.66 -7.04 4.86
N VAL A 27 15.62 -7.79 5.42
CA VAL A 27 15.36 -9.04 6.15
C VAL A 27 14.31 -8.85 7.25
N GLY A 28 14.43 -7.77 8.03
CA GLY A 28 13.50 -7.45 9.11
C GLY A 28 12.09 -7.19 8.60
N ASP A 29 11.94 -6.55 7.44
CA ASP A 29 10.65 -6.19 6.86
C ASP A 29 9.92 -7.43 6.38
N VAL A 30 10.60 -8.30 5.62
CA VAL A 30 10.01 -9.57 5.15
C VAL A 30 9.61 -10.45 6.34
N GLN A 31 10.44 -10.50 7.38
CA GLN A 31 10.11 -11.26 8.60
C GLN A 31 8.93 -10.65 9.36
N ALA A 32 8.84 -9.33 9.45
CA ALA A 32 7.74 -8.64 10.09
C ALA A 32 6.43 -8.82 9.32
N LEU A 33 6.42 -8.60 7.99
CA LEU A 33 5.24 -8.76 7.13
C LEU A 33 4.62 -10.18 7.21
N ARG A 34 5.47 -11.20 7.33
CA ARG A 34 5.03 -12.61 7.48
C ARG A 34 4.52 -12.96 8.87
N ARG A 35 4.91 -12.20 9.89
CA ARG A 35 4.56 -12.44 11.30
C ARG A 35 3.49 -11.50 11.82
N ALA A 36 3.20 -10.44 11.07
CA ALA A 36 2.22 -9.43 11.41
C ALA A 36 0.84 -10.07 11.63
N GLU A 37 0.17 -9.61 12.67
CA GLU A 37 -1.21 -9.95 12.99
C GLU A 37 -2.17 -8.93 12.40
N THR A 38 -1.74 -7.67 12.34
CA THR A 38 -2.40 -6.58 11.64
C THR A 38 -1.46 -6.00 10.60
N VAL A 39 -1.99 -5.57 9.45
CA VAL A 39 -1.22 -4.81 8.47
C VAL A 39 -2.04 -3.63 8.01
N ALA A 40 -1.52 -2.44 8.19
CA ALA A 40 -2.13 -1.20 7.76
C ALA A 40 -1.34 -0.56 6.62
N PHE A 41 -2.05 0.03 5.67
CA PHE A 41 -1.52 0.64 4.46
C PHE A 41 -1.90 2.11 4.45
N HIS A 42 -0.92 2.97 4.20
CA HIS A 42 -1.08 4.40 4.30
C HIS A 42 -0.51 5.11 3.07
N SER A 43 -1.21 6.13 2.59
CA SER A 43 -0.68 7.11 1.64
C SER A 43 -1.26 8.49 1.93
N GLY A 44 -0.41 9.50 2.06
CA GLY A 44 -0.81 10.87 2.40
C GLY A 44 0.39 11.75 2.68
N ASP A 45 0.23 13.07 2.59
CA ASP A 45 1.26 14.07 2.93
C ASP A 45 2.61 13.83 2.24
N GLY A 46 2.57 13.36 0.99
CA GLY A 46 3.77 13.08 0.20
C GLY A 46 4.54 11.82 0.59
N SER A 47 4.00 10.98 1.48
CA SER A 47 4.63 9.74 1.93
C SER A 47 3.68 8.56 1.90
N SER A 48 4.24 7.35 1.91
CA SER A 48 3.48 6.11 1.96
C SER A 48 4.25 5.06 2.74
N TRP A 49 3.52 4.25 3.52
CA TRP A 49 4.13 3.24 4.36
C TRP A 49 3.16 2.10 4.64
N ILE A 50 3.74 0.97 5.03
CA ILE A 50 3.04 -0.19 5.56
C ILE A 50 3.40 -0.30 7.04
N ASP A 51 2.40 -0.31 7.92
CA ASP A 51 2.59 -0.62 9.33
C ASP A 51 2.24 -2.10 9.55
N ALA A 52 3.26 -2.94 9.75
CA ALA A 52 3.12 -4.33 10.13
C ALA A 52 3.07 -4.43 11.66
N GLY A 53 1.95 -4.87 12.22
CA GLY A 53 1.70 -4.84 13.66
C GLY A 53 1.58 -6.23 14.30
N LEU A 54 2.01 -6.31 15.55
CA LEU A 54 1.54 -7.30 16.50
C LEU A 54 0.42 -6.67 17.30
N PHE A 55 -0.71 -7.36 17.36
CA PHE A 55 -1.88 -6.87 18.06
C PHE A 55 -1.91 -7.45 19.47
N SER A 56 -2.11 -6.58 20.44
CA SER A 56 -2.53 -6.99 21.78
C SER A 56 -4.06 -7.02 21.80
N ALA A 57 -4.64 -8.14 22.25
CA ALA A 57 -6.09 -8.29 22.31
C ALA A 57 -6.74 -7.10 23.04
N PRO A 58 -7.98 -6.70 22.68
CA PRO A 58 -8.65 -5.50 23.23
C PRO A 58 -8.99 -5.59 24.73
N VAL A 59 -8.63 -6.68 25.40
CA VAL A 59 -8.93 -6.94 26.79
C VAL A 59 -7.64 -6.88 27.60
N GLY A 60 -7.17 -5.66 27.90
CA GLY A 60 -6.42 -5.24 29.10
C GLY A 60 -5.25 -6.08 29.64
N ILE A 61 -4.84 -7.16 28.99
CA ILE A 61 -3.76 -8.05 29.40
C ILE A 61 -2.56 -7.68 28.54
N PRO A 62 -1.52 -7.07 29.12
CA PRO A 62 -0.30 -6.78 28.40
C PRO A 62 0.28 -8.07 27.81
N ARG A 63 0.42 -8.12 26.49
CA ARG A 63 1.14 -9.21 25.84
C ARG A 63 2.63 -9.09 26.19
N ILE A 64 3.21 -10.19 26.67
CA ILE A 64 4.66 -10.26 26.86
C ILE A 64 5.29 -10.58 25.50
N TYR A 65 6.00 -9.61 24.94
CA TYR A 65 6.72 -9.78 23.68
C TYR A 65 8.09 -10.40 23.90
N THR A 66 8.43 -11.41 23.10
CA THR A 66 9.77 -12.00 23.06
C THR A 66 10.81 -10.99 22.56
N ALA A 67 12.08 -11.17 22.91
CA ALA A 67 13.16 -10.30 22.41
C ALA A 67 13.23 -10.26 20.87
N THR A 68 12.87 -11.37 20.22
CA THR A 68 12.77 -11.45 18.75
C THR A 68 11.64 -10.59 18.20
N GLU A 69 10.45 -10.63 18.80
CA GLU A 69 9.33 -9.77 18.40
C GLU A 69 9.67 -8.29 18.63
N GLN A 70 10.26 -7.95 19.77
CA GLN A 70 10.64 -6.57 20.06
C GLN A 70 11.65 -6.00 19.05
N ARG A 71 12.58 -6.84 18.57
CA ARG A 71 13.53 -6.46 17.51
C ARG A 71 12.87 -6.30 16.14
N LEU A 72 11.90 -7.15 15.83
CA LEU A 72 11.18 -7.12 14.55
C LEU A 72 10.11 -6.01 14.50
N PHE A 73 9.54 -5.65 15.64
CA PHE A 73 8.51 -4.63 15.77
C PHE A 73 9.00 -3.57 16.78
N PRO A 74 9.93 -2.71 16.38
CA PRO A 74 10.63 -1.79 17.29
C PRO A 74 9.73 -0.67 17.81
N ASP A 75 8.75 -0.22 17.03
CA ASP A 75 7.89 0.90 17.37
C ASP A 75 6.82 0.43 18.36
N ALA A 76 6.93 0.86 19.62
CA ALA A 76 5.95 0.54 20.65
C ALA A 76 4.97 1.70 20.79
N ASP A 77 3.68 1.43 20.57
CA ASP A 77 2.59 2.37 20.78
C ASP A 77 1.63 1.79 21.83
N ALA A 78 1.79 2.25 23.07
CA ALA A 78 1.12 1.70 24.25
C ALA A 78 1.26 0.16 24.38
N LEU A 79 0.24 -0.59 23.97
CA LEU A 79 0.16 -2.05 24.10
C LEU A 79 0.60 -2.79 22.82
N ASP A 80 0.63 -2.11 21.69
CA ASP A 80 0.93 -2.71 20.39
C ASP A 80 2.37 -2.41 19.96
N ARG A 81 2.91 -3.31 19.14
CA ARG A 81 4.23 -3.13 18.54
C ARG A 81 4.12 -3.22 17.03
N ARG A 82 4.71 -2.27 16.33
CA ARG A 82 4.70 -2.22 14.87
C ARG A 82 6.10 -2.07 14.28
N ARG A 83 6.18 -2.41 13.01
CA ARG A 83 7.29 -2.08 12.13
C ARG A 83 6.73 -1.24 10.99
N ARG A 84 7.16 0.02 10.91
CA ARG A 84 6.88 0.86 9.76
C ARG A 84 7.85 0.57 8.62
N ILE A 85 7.30 0.31 7.44
CA ILE A 85 8.05 0.01 6.22
C ILE A 85 7.71 1.12 5.21
N PRO A 86 8.63 2.06 4.93
CA PRO A 86 8.43 3.07 3.90
C PRO A 86 8.29 2.42 2.52
N VAL A 87 7.31 2.84 1.74
CA VAL A 87 7.05 2.34 0.39
C VAL A 87 6.74 3.48 -0.56
N VAL A 88 6.86 3.24 -1.86
CA VAL A 88 6.33 4.18 -2.85
C VAL A 88 4.82 3.97 -2.90
N GLY A 89 4.05 5.05 -2.86
CA GLY A 89 2.60 4.99 -3.03
C GLY A 89 2.11 6.03 -4.04
N ASP A 90 1.06 5.68 -4.78
CA ASP A 90 0.36 6.62 -5.64
C ASP A 90 -1.16 6.43 -5.54
N ILE A 91 -1.87 7.56 -5.61
CA ILE A 91 -3.34 7.58 -5.61
C ILE A 91 -3.77 8.10 -6.99
N ALA A 92 -4.60 7.34 -7.68
CA ALA A 92 -5.27 7.71 -8.91
C ALA A 92 -6.76 7.89 -8.65
N GLY A 93 -7.43 8.72 -9.44
CA GLY A 93 -8.86 8.98 -9.24
C GLY A 93 -9.37 10.23 -9.95
N PHE A 94 -10.66 10.48 -9.84
CA PHE A 94 -11.26 11.75 -10.27
C PHE A 94 -11.10 12.82 -9.21
N ASP A 95 -10.83 14.07 -9.60
CA ASP A 95 -10.93 15.21 -8.70
C ASP A 95 -12.36 15.78 -8.60
N GLU A 96 -12.55 16.83 -7.82
CA GLU A 96 -13.84 17.53 -7.66
C GLU A 96 -14.40 18.10 -8.97
N ARG A 97 -13.54 18.30 -9.98
CA ARG A 97 -13.91 18.80 -11.32
C ARG A 97 -14.13 17.66 -12.32
N GLN A 98 -14.24 16.42 -11.85
CA GLN A 98 -14.39 15.21 -12.68
C GLN A 98 -13.23 15.00 -13.66
N ARG A 99 -12.04 15.52 -13.35
CA ARG A 99 -10.84 15.23 -14.12
C ARG A 99 -10.15 14.00 -13.56
N TRP A 100 -9.85 13.05 -14.43
CA TRP A 100 -9.07 11.86 -14.08
C TRP A 100 -7.59 12.19 -13.89
N HIS A 101 -7.02 11.70 -12.78
CA HIS A 101 -5.60 11.74 -12.47
C HIS A 101 -5.04 10.31 -12.46
N GLU A 102 -4.14 10.02 -13.39
CA GLU A 102 -3.48 8.72 -13.50
C GLU A 102 -2.45 8.48 -12.39
N HIS A 103 -1.86 9.56 -11.89
CA HIS A 103 -0.88 9.54 -10.83
C HIS A 103 -1.11 10.75 -9.92
N HIS A 104 -0.97 10.53 -8.62
CA HIS A 104 -0.93 11.58 -7.60
C HIS A 104 -2.17 12.50 -7.63
N LEU A 105 -3.34 11.94 -7.32
CA LEU A 105 -4.55 12.70 -7.02
C LEU A 105 -4.26 13.71 -5.88
N PRO A 106 -4.34 15.02 -6.13
CA PRO A 106 -4.03 16.02 -5.11
C PRO A 106 -4.98 15.93 -3.92
N THR A 107 -4.48 16.30 -2.73
CA THR A 107 -5.23 16.35 -1.44
C THR A 107 -5.88 15.04 -0.99
N ALA A 108 -5.65 13.94 -1.72
CA ALA A 108 -6.13 12.63 -1.35
C ALA A 108 -5.20 11.97 -0.32
N THR A 109 -5.81 11.32 0.65
CA THR A 109 -5.15 10.39 1.56
C THR A 109 -5.85 9.04 1.48
N ALA A 110 -5.13 7.97 1.76
CA ALA A 110 -5.65 6.63 1.69
C ALA A 110 -5.23 5.80 2.89
N TYR A 111 -6.17 4.98 3.38
CA TYR A 111 -5.98 4.07 4.48
C TYR A 111 -6.76 2.78 4.27
N ALA A 112 -6.10 1.65 4.55
CA ALA A 112 -6.74 0.34 4.64
C ALA A 112 -6.05 -0.49 5.72
N THR A 113 -6.76 -1.44 6.32
CA THR A 113 -6.19 -2.32 7.34
C THR A 113 -6.71 -3.74 7.20
N ILE A 114 -5.81 -4.70 7.37
CA ILE A 114 -6.12 -6.11 7.48
C ILE A 114 -5.93 -6.49 8.95
N GLY A 115 -7.04 -6.58 9.68
CA GLY A 115 -7.04 -6.81 11.13
C GLY A 115 -6.67 -8.24 11.56
N ALA A 116 -6.77 -9.21 10.65
CA ALA A 116 -6.43 -10.61 10.87
C ALA A 116 -5.49 -11.12 9.77
N ALA A 117 -4.36 -10.45 9.58
CA ALA A 117 -3.42 -10.68 8.47
C ALA A 117 -2.94 -12.13 8.37
N ARG A 118 -2.85 -12.85 9.49
CA ARG A 118 -2.47 -14.27 9.51
C ARG A 118 -3.54 -15.23 9.00
N LEU A 119 -4.78 -14.76 8.85
CA LEU A 119 -5.93 -15.53 8.35
C LEU A 119 -6.37 -15.07 6.96
N ASP A 120 -5.99 -13.85 6.55
CA ASP A 120 -6.30 -13.29 5.24
C ASP A 120 -5.54 -14.01 4.11
N GLU A 121 -6.26 -14.65 3.18
CA GLU A 121 -5.66 -15.49 2.14
C GLU A 121 -4.84 -14.68 1.12
N VAL A 122 -5.29 -13.49 0.78
CA VAL A 122 -4.63 -12.60 -0.18
C VAL A 122 -3.32 -12.11 0.43
N TRP A 123 -3.36 -11.61 1.66
CA TRP A 123 -2.18 -11.17 2.39
C TRP A 123 -1.19 -12.30 2.64
N ARG A 124 -1.65 -13.48 3.04
CA ARG A 124 -0.77 -14.65 3.22
C ARG A 124 -0.03 -15.01 1.94
N SER A 125 -0.71 -14.91 0.80
CA SER A 125 -0.11 -15.16 -0.51
C SER A 125 0.96 -14.11 -0.84
N ILE A 126 0.65 -12.82 -0.62
CA ILE A 126 1.58 -11.71 -0.86
C ILE A 126 2.80 -11.77 0.07
N SER A 127 2.58 -11.94 1.37
CA SER A 127 3.65 -11.98 2.38
C SER A 127 4.56 -13.21 2.21
N ALA A 128 4.03 -14.33 1.71
CA ALA A 128 4.85 -15.47 1.30
C ALA A 128 5.63 -15.22 -0.01
N PHE A 129 5.06 -14.45 -0.94
CA PHE A 129 5.64 -14.13 -2.24
C PHE A 129 6.84 -13.17 -2.16
N VAL A 130 6.74 -12.14 -1.31
CA VAL A 130 7.78 -11.11 -1.15
C VAL A 130 9.09 -11.69 -0.60
N ARG A 131 10.21 -11.13 -1.05
CA ARG A 131 11.57 -11.52 -0.69
C ARG A 131 12.41 -10.30 -0.34
N VAL A 132 13.53 -10.56 0.33
CA VAL A 132 14.54 -9.52 0.61
C VAL A 132 15.07 -8.99 -0.72
N GLY A 133 15.17 -7.67 -0.84
CA GLY A 133 15.58 -6.98 -2.06
C GLY A 133 14.44 -6.74 -3.06
N ASP A 134 13.21 -7.17 -2.78
CA ASP A 134 12.05 -6.74 -3.56
C ASP A 134 11.72 -5.28 -3.22
N MET A 135 11.23 -4.52 -4.20
CA MET A 135 10.66 -3.19 -3.98
C MET A 135 9.13 -3.29 -3.98
N VAL A 136 8.49 -2.80 -2.92
CA VAL A 136 7.04 -2.76 -2.75
C VAL A 136 6.49 -1.38 -3.08
N ARG A 137 5.34 -1.35 -3.74
CA ARG A 137 4.58 -0.14 -4.06
C ARG A 137 3.11 -0.31 -3.71
N LEU A 138 2.46 0.77 -3.27
CA LEU A 138 1.00 0.83 -3.08
C LEU A 138 0.40 1.62 -4.21
N HIS A 139 -0.69 1.12 -4.78
CA HIS A 139 -1.46 1.82 -5.80
C HIS A 139 -2.91 1.87 -5.37
N TRP A 140 -3.45 3.08 -5.25
CA TRP A 140 -4.81 3.33 -4.84
C TRP A 140 -5.61 3.87 -6.01
N ARG A 141 -6.83 3.40 -6.17
CA ARG A 141 -7.73 3.89 -7.22
C ARG A 141 -9.04 4.33 -6.60
N ALA A 142 -9.30 5.63 -6.63
CA ALA A 142 -10.54 6.21 -6.13
C ALA A 142 -11.63 6.21 -7.20
N ASP A 143 -12.87 6.03 -6.76
CA ASP A 143 -14.07 6.12 -7.58
C ASP A 143 -13.98 5.27 -8.86
N ASN A 144 -13.47 4.04 -8.75
CA ASN A 144 -13.39 3.17 -9.91
C ASN A 144 -14.81 2.80 -10.38
N THR A 145 -15.23 3.35 -11.51
CA THR A 145 -16.54 3.08 -12.10
C THR A 145 -16.55 1.68 -12.68
N SER A 146 -17.00 0.70 -11.88
CA SER A 146 -17.69 -0.46 -12.49
C SER A 146 -19.14 -0.05 -12.71
N ASP A 147 -19.66 -0.31 -13.90
CA ASP A 147 -20.98 0.11 -14.43
C ASP A 147 -22.24 -0.21 -13.57
N GLY A 148 -22.08 -0.71 -12.34
CA GLY A 148 -23.14 -1.08 -11.41
C GLY A 148 -23.35 -0.16 -10.20
N LEU A 149 -22.55 0.90 -10.01
CA LEU A 149 -22.76 1.87 -8.92
C LEU A 149 -23.59 3.05 -9.41
N VAL A 150 -24.87 3.04 -9.08
CA VAL A 150 -25.86 4.05 -9.53
C VAL A 150 -26.09 5.14 -8.49
N ASP A 151 -25.81 4.85 -7.23
CA ASP A 151 -25.99 5.79 -6.12
C ASP A 151 -24.74 6.66 -5.96
N PRO A 152 -24.87 8.00 -6.08
CA PRO A 152 -23.74 8.93 -5.97
C PRO A 152 -23.13 8.99 -4.56
N GLU A 153 -23.81 8.50 -3.52
CA GLU A 153 -23.27 8.42 -2.17
C GLU A 153 -22.27 7.26 -2.00
N TRP A 154 -22.21 6.32 -2.94
CA TRP A 154 -21.39 5.13 -2.84
C TRP A 154 -20.15 5.22 -3.71
N HIS A 155 -19.00 5.06 -3.06
CA HIS A 155 -17.70 5.10 -3.71
C HIS A 155 -17.08 3.72 -3.73
N ARG A 156 -16.44 3.38 -4.86
CA ARG A 156 -15.58 2.19 -4.98
C ARG A 156 -14.13 2.60 -4.97
N ASP A 157 -13.43 2.19 -3.92
CA ASP A 157 -11.99 2.38 -3.79
C ASP A 157 -11.28 1.04 -3.86
N GLU A 158 -10.11 1.03 -4.51
CA GLU A 158 -9.28 -0.16 -4.65
C GLU A 158 -7.88 0.10 -4.13
N LEU A 159 -7.31 -0.92 -3.47
CA LEU A 159 -5.91 -0.96 -3.09
C LEU A 159 -5.25 -2.13 -3.79
N SER A 160 -4.18 -1.84 -4.52
CA SER A 160 -3.29 -2.84 -5.09
C SER A 160 -1.88 -2.70 -4.55
N ILE A 161 -1.17 -3.82 -4.46
CA ILE A 161 0.24 -3.86 -4.07
C ILE A 161 1.09 -4.35 -5.25
N GLY A 162 2.04 -3.51 -5.64
CA GLY A 162 3.05 -3.80 -6.65
C GLY A 162 4.30 -4.38 -6.01
N VAL A 163 4.82 -5.47 -6.57
CA VAL A 163 6.12 -6.04 -6.17
C VAL A 163 7.06 -6.02 -7.37
N HIS A 164 8.24 -5.44 -7.20
CA HIS A 164 9.27 -5.35 -8.22
C HIS A 164 10.50 -6.15 -7.80
N ARG A 165 10.94 -7.08 -8.66
CA ARG A 165 12.16 -7.88 -8.47
C ARG A 165 13.02 -7.80 -9.72
N GLY A 166 14.07 -6.98 -9.68
CA GLY A 166 14.83 -6.61 -10.87
C GLY A 166 13.90 -6.01 -11.93
N ARG A 167 13.81 -6.63 -13.11
CA ARG A 167 12.95 -6.17 -14.21
C ARG A 167 11.52 -6.69 -14.17
N ARG A 168 11.20 -7.61 -13.26
CA ARG A 168 9.87 -8.23 -13.18
C ARG A 168 8.98 -7.44 -12.24
N ARG A 169 7.73 -7.23 -12.63
CA ARG A 169 6.69 -6.56 -11.85
C ARG A 169 5.49 -7.49 -11.71
N TRP A 170 4.97 -7.59 -10.50
CA TRP A 170 3.69 -8.23 -10.19
C TRP A 170 2.77 -7.20 -9.52
N MET A 171 1.47 -7.35 -9.72
CA MET A 171 0.45 -6.54 -9.09
C MET A 171 -0.58 -7.47 -8.47
N PHE A 172 -0.92 -7.22 -7.22
CA PHE A 172 -1.96 -7.96 -6.50
C PHE A 172 -3.03 -6.97 -6.08
N LEU A 173 -4.29 -7.22 -6.45
CA LEU A 173 -5.42 -6.51 -5.89
C LEU A 173 -5.62 -6.98 -4.45
N LEU A 174 -5.49 -6.06 -3.49
CA LEU A 174 -5.51 -6.38 -2.07
C LEU A 174 -6.90 -6.20 -1.47
N ASP A 175 -7.54 -5.06 -1.74
CA ASP A 175 -8.87 -4.75 -1.21
C ASP A 175 -9.68 -3.93 -2.22
N VAL A 176 -10.99 -4.10 -2.16
CA VAL A 176 -11.99 -3.31 -2.87
C VAL A 176 -13.10 -2.98 -1.89
N GLN A 177 -13.24 -1.70 -1.56
CA GLN A 177 -14.30 -1.25 -0.67
C GLN A 177 -15.33 -0.43 -1.43
N ILE A 178 -16.59 -0.76 -1.17
CA ILE A 178 -17.76 -0.02 -1.64
C ILE A 178 -18.42 0.57 -0.41
N ARG A 179 -18.20 1.86 -0.15
CA ARG A 179 -18.62 2.57 1.07
C ARG A 179 -18.98 4.03 0.77
N PRO A 180 -19.86 4.65 1.57
CA PRO A 180 -20.07 6.09 1.51
C PRO A 180 -18.94 6.86 2.19
N ASP A 181 -18.78 8.12 1.82
CA ASP A 181 -17.93 9.09 2.54
C ASP A 181 -18.52 9.38 3.93
N PRO A 182 -17.74 9.46 5.04
CA PRO A 182 -16.28 9.37 5.16
C PRO A 182 -15.73 7.97 5.45
N ALA A 183 -16.54 6.92 5.34
CA ALA A 183 -16.15 5.55 5.69
C ALA A 183 -15.33 4.83 4.59
N ARG A 184 -14.91 5.55 3.56
CA ARG A 184 -14.18 5.03 2.40
C ARG A 184 -12.67 4.95 2.64
N MET A 185 -11.97 4.18 1.82
CA MET A 185 -10.52 3.99 1.94
C MET A 185 -9.75 5.26 1.56
N ILE A 186 -10.24 6.01 0.56
CA ILE A 186 -9.55 7.17 0.01
C ILE A 186 -10.37 8.42 0.32
N THR A 187 -9.87 9.28 1.19
CA THR A 187 -10.54 10.53 1.57
C THR A 187 -9.84 11.72 0.96
N ARG A 188 -10.58 12.81 0.75
CA ARG A 188 -10.04 14.08 0.25
C ARG A 188 -10.31 15.15 1.29
N THR A 189 -9.32 15.96 1.60
CA THR A 189 -9.59 17.15 2.41
C THR A 189 -10.36 18.14 1.54
N PRO A 190 -11.56 18.60 1.95
CA PRO A 190 -12.24 19.67 1.24
C PRO A 190 -11.37 20.92 1.30
N THR A 191 -11.07 21.49 0.13
CA THR A 191 -10.33 22.76 0.02
C THR A 191 -11.16 23.96 0.42
#